data_AF-A0A920HJH9-F1
#
_entry.id   AF-A0A920HJH9-F1
#
_cell.length_a   1.000
_cell.length_b   1.000
_cell.length_c   1.000
_cell.angle_alpha   90.00
_cell.angle_beta   90.00
_cell.angle_gamma   90.00
#
_symmetry.space_group_name_H-M   'P 1'
#
loop_
_entity.id
_entity.type
_entity.pdbx_description
1 polymer ?
#
loop_
_entity_poly.entity_id
_entity_poly.type
_entity_poly.pdbx_seq_one_letter_code
_entity_poly.pdbx_strand_id
1 'polypeptide(L)'
;MKYPKAQRIQGRAIQNLINIEQDDKVKAFICTQDLKDEDYVNSHYVIMATKWVRLKKLLEQYSRPRSNGINAITIKDDDELLEGKLTNGNSQIMLAVKSGKAIRFEENKTRPMGRNASGVRGIRLKDNKDEVVGMISVNDMDANILVVSENGFGKRSSLEDYRLTNRGGKGVKRYQLQKKQVN
;
A
#
# COMPACT_ATOMS: atom_id res chain seq x y z
N MET A 1 -1.55 -18.38 14.41
CA MET A 1 -2.67 -19.09 13.74
C MET A 1 -2.08 -20.30 13.03
N LYS A 2 -2.45 -21.53 13.40
CA LYS A 2 -1.98 -22.75 12.71
C LYS A 2 -2.84 -22.95 11.46
N TYR A 3 -2.27 -22.76 10.28
CA TYR A 3 -2.97 -23.07 9.03
C TYR A 3 -3.05 -24.61 8.86
N PRO A 4 -4.18 -25.16 8.41
CA PRO A 4 -4.25 -26.56 8.04
C PRO A 4 -3.33 -26.79 6.84
N LYS A 5 -2.31 -27.66 6.99
CA LYS A 5 -1.54 -28.19 5.85
C LYS A 5 -2.48 -29.08 5.05
N ALA A 6 -2.92 -28.61 3.89
CA ALA A 6 -3.74 -29.40 2.98
C ALA A 6 -2.90 -29.91 1.80
N GLN A 7 -2.94 -31.22 1.53
CA GLN A 7 -2.81 -31.73 0.17
C GLN A 7 -3.82 -30.97 -0.71
N ARG A 8 -3.43 -30.55 -1.93
CA ARG A 8 -4.22 -29.72 -2.87
C ARG A 8 -5.76 -29.87 -2.72
N ILE A 9 -6.35 -29.07 -1.84
CA ILE A 9 -7.79 -28.92 -1.62
C ILE A 9 -8.03 -27.41 -1.69
N GLN A 10 -9.19 -26.99 -2.20
CA GLN A 10 -9.56 -25.60 -2.53
C GLN A 10 -9.51 -24.58 -1.37
N GLY A 11 -9.05 -24.98 -0.17
CA GLY A 11 -8.98 -24.12 1.02
C GLY A 11 -10.37 -23.80 1.60
N ARG A 12 -10.39 -22.98 2.66
CA ARG A 12 -11.64 -22.44 3.24
C ARG A 12 -11.77 -20.97 2.84
N ALA A 13 -13.01 -20.49 2.64
CA ALA A 13 -13.26 -19.08 2.40
C ALA A 13 -12.73 -18.22 3.57
N ILE A 14 -12.00 -17.15 3.27
CA ILE A 14 -11.39 -16.29 4.30
C ILE A 14 -12.44 -15.62 5.19
N GLN A 15 -13.62 -15.31 4.64
CA GLN A 15 -14.77 -14.79 5.38
C GLN A 15 -15.20 -15.69 6.54
N ASN A 16 -14.95 -17.00 6.45
CA ASN A 16 -15.28 -17.94 7.53
C ASN A 16 -14.18 -18.04 8.59
N LEU A 17 -13.03 -17.39 8.37
CA LEU A 17 -11.86 -17.44 9.25
C LEU A 17 -11.66 -16.14 10.05
N ILE A 18 -12.27 -15.04 9.60
CA ILE A 18 -12.16 -13.72 10.22
C ILE A 18 -13.54 -13.08 10.29
N ASN A 19 -13.79 -12.35 11.36
CA ASN A 19 -15.03 -11.59 11.52
C ASN A 19 -14.94 -10.30 10.70
N ILE A 20 -15.51 -10.29 9.50
CA ILE A 20 -15.60 -9.11 8.63
C ILE A 20 -17.05 -8.90 8.19
N GLU A 21 -17.42 -7.64 7.99
CA GLU A 21 -18.75 -7.29 7.47
C GLU A 21 -18.96 -7.84 6.06
N GLN A 22 -20.21 -8.08 5.68
CA GLN A 22 -20.54 -8.76 4.42
C GLN A 22 -20.07 -8.00 3.17
N ASP A 23 -20.05 -6.67 3.25
CA ASP A 23 -19.62 -5.78 2.15
C ASP A 23 -18.11 -5.47 2.18
N ASP A 24 -17.41 -5.86 3.25
CA ASP A 24 -15.99 -5.62 3.41
C ASP A 24 -15.15 -6.65 2.64
N LYS A 25 -14.08 -6.15 2.02
CA LYS A 25 -13.13 -6.96 1.27
C LYS A 25 -11.74 -6.85 1.89
N VAL A 26 -11.04 -7.98 1.96
CA VAL A 26 -9.63 -7.98 2.36
C VAL A 26 -8.82 -7.28 1.28
N LYS A 27 -8.26 -6.11 1.62
CA LYS A 27 -7.45 -5.28 0.71
C LYS A 27 -5.96 -5.58 0.76
N ALA A 28 -5.45 -6.03 1.90
CA ALA A 28 -4.04 -6.32 2.09
C ALA A 28 -3.85 -7.46 3.09
N PHE A 29 -2.80 -8.24 2.87
CA PHE A 29 -2.32 -9.22 3.83
C PHE A 29 -0.82 -9.01 4.04
N ILE A 30 -0.39 -8.94 5.30
CA ILE A 30 0.99 -8.66 5.67
C ILE A 30 1.47 -9.83 6.53
N CYS A 31 2.50 -10.52 6.05
CA CYS A 31 3.21 -11.50 6.86
C CYS A 31 4.14 -10.75 7.83
N THR A 32 3.94 -10.96 9.13
CA THR A 32 4.83 -10.46 10.17
C THR A 32 5.59 -11.60 10.81
N GLN A 33 6.70 -11.28 11.45
CA GLN A 33 7.36 -12.19 12.39
C GLN A 33 6.61 -12.20 13.74
N ASP A 34 7.28 -12.62 14.81
CA ASP A 34 6.69 -12.62 16.14
C ASP A 34 6.38 -11.19 16.60
N LEU A 35 5.10 -10.93 16.85
CA LEU A 35 4.62 -9.64 17.32
C LEU A 35 4.92 -9.39 18.81
N LYS A 36 5.47 -10.39 19.52
CA LYS A 36 5.94 -10.27 20.90
C LYS A 36 7.40 -9.81 21.00
N ASP A 37 8.14 -9.82 19.88
CA ASP A 37 9.49 -9.30 19.81
C ASP A 37 9.44 -7.77 19.82
N GLU A 38 9.86 -7.17 20.94
CA GLU A 38 9.84 -5.72 21.15
C GLU A 38 10.75 -4.98 20.17
N ASP A 39 11.92 -5.52 19.83
CA ASP A 39 12.85 -4.89 18.89
C ASP A 39 12.26 -4.89 17.48
N TYR A 40 11.66 -6.02 17.07
CA TYR A 40 11.02 -6.15 15.77
C TYR A 40 9.85 -5.17 15.62
N VAL A 41 8.92 -5.13 16.59
CA VAL A 41 7.72 -4.28 16.46
C VAL A 41 8.01 -2.78 16.60
N ASN A 42 9.11 -2.40 17.25
CA ASN A 42 9.54 -1.01 17.37
C ASN A 42 10.46 -0.54 16.22
N SER A 43 11.07 -1.46 15.47
CA SER A 43 11.90 -1.15 14.30
C SER A 43 11.14 -1.23 12.96
N HIS A 44 9.97 -1.87 12.95
CA HIS A 44 9.17 -2.05 11.73
C HIS A 44 7.91 -1.18 11.70
N TYR A 45 7.44 -0.93 10.49
CA TYR A 45 6.30 -0.08 10.22
C TYR A 45 5.33 -0.73 9.26
N VAL A 46 4.06 -0.37 9.41
CA VAL A 46 3.02 -0.67 8.42
C VAL A 46 2.73 0.62 7.67
N ILE A 47 3.02 0.62 6.38
CA ILE A 47 2.65 1.68 5.46
C ILE A 47 1.37 1.29 4.75
N MET A 48 0.41 2.19 4.75
CA MET A 48 -0.86 2.02 4.06
C MET A 48 -1.05 3.10 3.02
N ALA A 49 -1.64 2.73 1.89
CA ALA A 49 -2.08 3.67 0.86
C ALA A 49 -3.59 3.57 0.70
N THR A 50 -4.23 4.72 0.66
CA THR A 50 -5.63 4.88 0.29
C THR A 50 -5.73 5.61 -1.06
N LYS A 51 -6.94 5.81 -1.59
CA LYS A 51 -7.14 6.57 -2.84
C LYS A 51 -6.62 8.00 -2.76
N TRP A 52 -6.69 8.59 -1.56
CA TRP A 52 -6.43 10.03 -1.36
C TRP A 52 -5.18 10.32 -0.50
N VAL A 53 -4.69 9.36 0.31
CA VAL A 53 -3.68 9.60 1.37
C VAL A 53 -2.70 8.41 1.54
N ARG A 54 -1.48 8.68 2.03
CA ARG A 54 -0.51 7.64 2.47
C ARG A 54 -0.27 7.74 3.98
N LEU A 55 -0.07 6.61 4.62
CA LEU A 55 0.06 6.49 6.07
C LEU A 55 1.25 5.64 6.46
N LYS A 56 1.87 5.98 7.58
CA LYS A 56 2.88 5.16 8.26
C LYS A 56 2.45 4.98 9.72
N LYS A 57 2.52 3.75 10.22
CA LYS A 57 2.22 3.36 11.60
C LYS A 57 3.34 2.47 12.12
N LEU A 58 3.69 2.54 13.41
CA LEU A 58 4.57 1.52 14.01
C LEU A 58 3.89 0.16 14.01
N LEU A 59 4.66 -0.91 13.83
CA LEU A 59 4.13 -2.28 13.93
C LEU A 59 3.68 -2.59 15.36
N GLU A 60 4.32 -2.01 16.37
CA GLU A 60 3.93 -2.10 17.79
C GLU A 60 2.43 -1.85 18.03
N GLN A 61 1.83 -0.94 17.26
CA GLN A 61 0.40 -0.61 17.36
C GLN A 61 -0.54 -1.79 17.04
N TYR A 62 -0.01 -2.83 16.39
CA TYR A 62 -0.70 -4.05 15.99
C TYR A 62 -0.24 -5.29 16.77
N SER A 63 0.70 -5.14 17.72
CA SER A 63 1.31 -6.24 18.48
C SER A 63 0.33 -7.05 19.33
N ARG A 64 -0.84 -6.48 19.63
CA ARG A 64 -1.89 -7.06 20.47
C ARG A 64 -3.13 -7.40 19.64
N PRO A 65 -3.11 -8.47 18.84
CA PRO A 65 -4.24 -8.85 18.00
C PRO A 65 -5.45 -9.26 18.85
N ARG A 66 -6.65 -8.93 18.36
CA ARG A 66 -7.93 -9.27 18.99
C ARG A 66 -8.75 -10.14 18.03
N SER A 67 -9.58 -11.03 18.56
CA SER A 67 -10.47 -11.89 17.76
C SER A 67 -11.42 -11.08 16.86
N ASN A 68 -11.88 -9.94 17.35
CA ASN A 68 -12.84 -9.08 16.65
C ASN A 68 -12.16 -8.04 15.74
N GLY A 69 -10.84 -8.14 15.54
CA GLY A 69 -10.07 -7.14 14.82
C GLY A 69 -9.81 -5.86 15.61
N ILE A 70 -9.10 -4.93 14.96
CA ILE A 70 -8.79 -3.58 15.47
C ILE A 70 -8.88 -2.57 14.34
N ASN A 71 -9.26 -1.33 14.64
CA ASN A 71 -9.23 -0.25 13.65
C ASN A 71 -7.77 0.09 13.32
N ALA A 72 -7.35 -0.23 12.10
CA ALA A 72 -5.97 -0.01 11.63
C ALA A 72 -5.72 1.43 11.16
N ILE A 73 -6.76 2.05 10.59
CA ILE A 73 -6.75 3.36 9.93
C ILE A 73 -8.16 3.94 10.00
N THR A 74 -8.26 5.26 10.14
CA THR A 74 -9.52 5.99 9.86
C THR A 74 -9.57 6.36 8.39
N ILE A 75 -10.51 5.76 7.67
CA ILE A 75 -10.82 6.03 6.26
C ILE A 75 -11.94 7.08 6.23
N LYS A 76 -11.81 8.10 5.36
CA LYS A 76 -12.84 9.11 5.16
C LYS A 76 -13.88 8.64 4.16
N ASP A 77 -15.03 9.30 4.14
CA ASP A 77 -16.04 9.09 3.10
C ASP A 77 -15.39 9.20 1.70
N ASP A 78 -15.80 8.31 0.79
CA ASP A 78 -15.27 8.15 -0.59
C ASP A 78 -13.76 7.81 -0.70
N ASP A 79 -13.11 7.46 0.41
CA ASP A 79 -11.78 6.88 0.42
C ASP A 79 -11.85 5.36 0.61
N GLU A 80 -10.81 4.65 0.16
CA GLU A 80 -10.68 3.22 0.43
C GLU A 80 -9.21 2.85 0.60
N LEU A 81 -8.96 1.84 1.45
CA LEU A 81 -7.65 1.23 1.55
C LEU A 81 -7.35 0.45 0.26
N LEU A 82 -6.17 0.71 -0.31
CA LEU A 82 -5.69 0.04 -1.51
C LEU A 82 -4.68 -1.05 -1.16
N GLU A 83 -3.70 -0.73 -0.32
CA GLU A 83 -2.55 -1.59 -0.07
C GLU A 83 -1.96 -1.32 1.33
N GLY A 84 -1.41 -2.36 1.94
CA GLY A 84 -0.58 -2.29 3.14
C GLY A 84 0.75 -3.00 2.92
N LYS A 85 1.87 -2.39 3.33
CA LYS A 85 3.22 -2.97 3.23
C LYS A 85 3.95 -2.86 4.56
N LEU A 86 4.65 -3.93 4.92
CA LEU A 86 5.62 -3.93 6.02
C LEU A 86 6.92 -3.29 5.53
N THR A 87 7.50 -2.42 6.34
CA THR A 87 8.78 -1.76 6.07
C THR A 87 9.63 -1.69 7.34
N ASN A 88 10.91 -1.34 7.16
CA ASN A 88 11.90 -1.20 8.24
C ASN A 88 12.32 0.27 8.46
N GLY A 89 11.61 1.23 7.87
CA GLY A 89 11.93 2.66 7.98
C GLY A 89 12.89 3.20 6.93
N ASN A 90 13.61 2.32 6.24
CA ASN A 90 14.60 2.68 5.20
C ASN A 90 14.09 2.43 3.77
N SER A 91 12.82 2.04 3.63
CA SER A 91 12.21 1.79 2.34
C SER A 91 11.98 3.08 1.55
N GLN A 92 11.95 2.96 0.23
CA GLN A 92 11.43 4.02 -0.64
C GLN A 92 10.02 3.66 -1.09
N ILE A 93 9.11 4.64 -1.00
CA ILE A 93 7.70 4.41 -1.28
C ILE A 93 7.34 5.08 -2.59
N MET A 94 6.77 4.29 -3.49
CA MET A 94 6.27 4.77 -4.77
C MET A 94 4.76 4.62 -4.86
N LEU A 95 4.08 5.66 -5.34
CA LEU A 95 2.69 5.55 -5.79
C LEU A 95 2.60 5.86 -7.27
N ALA A 96 1.67 5.17 -7.90
CA ALA A 96 1.12 5.55 -9.19
C ALA A 96 -0.30 6.08 -9.01
N VAL A 97 -0.68 7.04 -9.84
CA VAL A 97 -2.04 7.56 -9.94
C VAL A 97 -2.62 7.29 -11.32
N LYS A 98 -3.95 7.28 -11.39
CA LYS A 98 -4.73 6.97 -12.60
C LYS A 98 -4.30 7.79 -13.81
N SER A 99 -3.88 9.04 -13.62
CA SER A 99 -3.39 9.92 -14.68
C SER A 99 -2.03 9.51 -15.31
N GLY A 100 -1.42 8.41 -14.88
CA GLY A 100 -0.15 7.90 -15.41
C GLY A 100 1.10 8.57 -14.81
N LYS A 101 0.90 9.34 -13.73
CA LYS A 101 1.98 9.94 -12.94
C LYS A 101 2.38 9.02 -11.80
N ALA A 102 3.64 9.11 -11.40
CA ALA A 102 4.15 8.44 -10.22
C ALA A 102 5.02 9.37 -9.37
N ILE A 103 5.06 9.11 -8.07
CA ILE A 103 5.96 9.78 -7.13
C ILE A 103 6.70 8.75 -6.30
N ARG A 104 8.01 8.95 -6.15
CA ARG A 104 8.93 8.14 -5.35
C ARG A 104 9.57 9.03 -4.29
N PHE A 105 9.54 8.60 -3.04
CA PHE A 105 10.14 9.32 -1.91
C PHE A 105 10.61 8.34 -0.82
N GLU A 106 11.54 8.78 0.02
CA GLU A 106 11.99 8.02 1.18
C GLU A 106 10.90 7.94 2.26
N GLU A 107 10.68 6.76 2.82
CA GLU A 107 9.70 6.55 3.88
C GLU A 107 9.89 7.50 5.07
N ASN A 108 11.14 7.83 5.42
CA ASN A 108 11.50 8.74 6.51
C ASN A 108 10.84 10.13 6.41
N LYS A 109 10.39 10.55 5.21
CA LYS A 109 9.65 11.81 5.01
C LYS A 109 8.23 11.76 5.58
N THR A 110 7.80 10.59 6.01
CA THR A 110 6.52 10.33 6.67
C THR A 110 6.79 9.95 8.12
N ARG A 111 6.31 10.76 9.06
CA ARG A 111 6.35 10.41 10.47
C ARG A 111 5.36 9.26 10.76
N PRO A 112 5.69 8.33 11.67
CA PRO A 112 4.70 7.38 12.15
C PRO A 112 3.59 8.10 12.92
N MET A 113 2.37 7.56 12.83
CA MET A 113 1.20 8.08 13.55
C MET A 113 0.48 6.92 14.26
N GLY A 114 -0.32 7.24 15.28
CA GLY A 114 -1.21 6.26 15.93
C GLY A 114 -2.30 5.76 14.98
N ARG A 115 -2.90 4.61 15.26
CA ARG A 115 -3.85 3.91 14.35
C ARG A 115 -5.00 4.79 13.84
N ASN A 116 -5.61 5.58 14.72
CA ASN A 116 -6.78 6.41 14.40
C ASN A 116 -6.47 7.67 13.55
N ALA A 117 -5.21 7.93 13.18
CA ALA A 117 -4.89 9.07 12.33
C ALA A 117 -5.18 8.78 10.85
N SER A 118 -5.78 9.74 10.15
CA SER A 118 -6.09 9.64 8.70
C SER A 118 -4.88 9.79 7.79
N GLY A 119 -3.83 10.49 8.24
CA GLY A 119 -2.51 10.44 7.60
C GLY A 119 -2.01 11.70 6.93
N VAL A 120 -0.98 11.52 6.09
CA VAL A 120 -0.33 12.62 5.38
C VAL A 120 -0.35 12.39 3.88
N ARG A 121 -0.42 13.48 3.11
CA ARG A 121 -0.45 13.38 1.65
C ARG A 121 0.86 12.80 1.11
N GLY A 122 0.74 11.70 0.37
CA GLY A 122 1.85 11.06 -0.34
C GLY A 122 2.06 11.61 -1.75
N ILE A 123 0.98 11.85 -2.50
CA ILE A 123 1.02 12.46 -3.84
C ILE A 123 -0.08 13.52 -3.95
N ARG A 124 0.16 14.59 -4.70
CA ARG A 124 -0.87 15.57 -5.06
C ARG A 124 -1.57 15.12 -6.33
N LEU A 125 -2.84 14.76 -6.17
CA LEU A 125 -3.76 14.41 -7.25
C LEU A 125 -4.01 15.63 -8.15
N LYS A 126 -4.21 15.37 -9.44
CA LYS A 126 -4.43 16.42 -10.44
C LYS A 126 -5.76 17.15 -10.23
N ASP A 127 -6.82 16.37 -10.05
CA ASP A 127 -8.22 16.79 -9.91
C ASP A 127 -8.99 15.73 -9.11
N ASN A 128 -10.29 15.89 -8.94
CA ASN A 128 -11.15 14.98 -8.18
C ASN A 128 -11.42 13.62 -8.86
N LYS A 129 -10.96 13.42 -10.10
CA LYS A 129 -11.09 12.14 -10.82
C LYS A 129 -9.77 11.36 -10.85
N ASP A 130 -8.68 11.98 -10.43
CA ASP A 130 -7.39 11.33 -10.27
C ASP A 130 -7.32 10.69 -8.89
N GLU A 131 -6.83 9.47 -8.82
CA GLU A 131 -6.77 8.69 -7.59
C GLU A 131 -5.50 7.85 -7.61
N VAL A 132 -5.03 7.46 -6.43
CA VAL A 132 -4.00 6.45 -6.30
C VAL A 132 -4.53 5.11 -6.82
N VAL A 133 -3.74 4.44 -7.66
CA VAL A 133 -4.10 3.11 -8.19
C VAL A 133 -3.20 2.00 -7.67
N GLY A 134 -2.09 2.33 -7.01
CA GLY A 134 -1.19 1.34 -6.44
C GLY A 134 -0.04 1.95 -5.66
N MET A 135 0.48 1.15 -4.74
CA MET A 135 1.65 1.46 -3.92
C MET A 135 2.64 0.31 -3.95
N ILE A 136 3.93 0.64 -4.03
CA ILE A 136 5.00 -0.30 -3.75
C ILE A 136 5.96 0.29 -2.70
N SER A 137 6.51 -0.60 -1.88
CA SER A 137 7.66 -0.35 -1.03
C SER A 137 8.87 -0.99 -1.69
N VAL A 138 9.96 -0.24 -1.84
CA VAL A 138 11.15 -0.66 -2.58
C VAL A 138 12.35 -0.54 -1.66
N ASN A 139 13.01 -1.68 -1.43
CA ASN A 139 14.27 -1.77 -0.69
C ASN A 139 15.45 -2.06 -1.62
N ASP A 140 15.20 -2.76 -2.71
CA ASP A 140 16.19 -3.07 -3.74
C ASP A 140 16.24 -1.94 -4.77
N MET A 141 17.39 -1.27 -4.89
CA MET A 141 17.55 -0.14 -5.80
C MET A 141 17.73 -0.57 -7.27
N ASP A 142 18.06 -1.84 -7.51
CA ASP A 142 18.18 -2.43 -8.86
C ASP A 142 16.84 -2.99 -9.36
N ALA A 143 15.77 -2.81 -8.58
CA ALA A 143 14.44 -3.28 -8.91
C ALA A 143 13.91 -2.65 -10.22
N ASN A 144 13.10 -3.45 -10.93
CA ASN A 144 12.34 -2.96 -12.08
C ASN A 144 10.88 -2.69 -11.68
N ILE A 145 10.31 -1.62 -12.23
CA ILE A 145 8.90 -1.28 -12.06
C ILE A 145 8.13 -1.71 -13.29
N LEU A 146 7.09 -2.53 -13.08
CA LEU A 146 6.10 -2.87 -14.08
C LEU A 146 4.82 -2.05 -13.84
N VAL A 147 4.40 -1.31 -14.86
CA VAL A 147 3.11 -0.61 -14.88
C VAL A 147 2.24 -1.26 -15.94
N VAL A 148 0.97 -1.53 -15.60
CA VAL A 148 -0.02 -2.11 -16.51
C VAL A 148 -1.23 -1.17 -16.56
N SER A 149 -1.75 -0.88 -17.76
CA SER A 149 -2.98 -0.11 -17.93
C SER A 149 -4.20 -1.00 -18.10
N GLU A 150 -5.38 -0.42 -17.91
CA GLU A 150 -6.68 -1.07 -18.12
C GLU A 150 -6.85 -1.66 -19.53
N ASN A 151 -6.13 -1.13 -20.51
CA ASN A 151 -6.17 -1.58 -21.91
C ASN A 151 -5.17 -2.73 -22.20
N GLY A 152 -4.55 -3.31 -21.16
CA GLY A 152 -3.63 -4.44 -21.31
C GLY A 152 -2.21 -4.07 -21.78
N PHE A 153 -1.89 -2.78 -21.88
CA PHE A 153 -0.54 -2.33 -22.21
C PHE A 153 0.32 -2.27 -20.95
N GLY A 154 1.54 -2.79 -21.04
CA GLY A 154 2.50 -2.80 -19.95
C GLY A 154 3.79 -2.06 -20.33
N LYS A 155 4.44 -1.44 -19.35
CA LYS A 155 5.81 -0.94 -19.47
C LYS A 155 6.62 -1.38 -18.27
N ARG A 156 7.78 -1.97 -18.53
CA ARG A 156 8.82 -2.23 -17.53
C ARG A 156 9.91 -1.17 -17.66
N SER A 157 10.32 -0.59 -16.54
CA SER A 157 11.39 0.43 -16.47
C SER A 157 12.22 0.24 -15.20
N SER A 158 13.46 0.72 -15.21
CA SER A 158 14.30 0.69 -14.02
C SER A 158 13.68 1.58 -12.93
N LEU A 159 13.87 1.23 -11.66
CA LEU A 159 13.52 2.11 -10.55
C LEU A 159 14.20 3.50 -10.69
N GLU A 160 15.42 3.54 -11.22
CA GLU A 160 16.18 4.79 -11.44
C GLU A 160 15.49 5.75 -12.41
N ASP A 161 14.70 5.23 -13.36
CA ASP A 161 13.88 6.06 -14.24
C ASP A 161 12.88 6.89 -13.43
N TYR A 162 12.55 6.47 -12.21
CA TYR A 162 11.69 7.22 -11.29
C TYR A 162 12.56 8.03 -10.34
N ARG A 163 12.79 9.31 -10.69
CA ARG A 163 13.52 10.26 -9.84
C ARG A 163 12.94 10.32 -8.41
N LEU A 164 13.83 10.28 -7.43
CA LEU A 164 13.51 10.52 -6.03
C LEU A 164 13.10 11.98 -5.80
N THR A 165 12.00 12.18 -5.07
CA THR A 165 11.39 13.49 -4.81
C THR A 165 10.87 13.58 -3.37
N ASN A 166 10.40 14.75 -2.96
CA ASN A 166 9.65 14.89 -1.71
C ASN A 166 8.21 14.39 -1.86
N ARG A 167 7.64 13.84 -0.78
CA ARG A 167 6.21 13.49 -0.73
C ARG A 167 5.31 14.71 -0.96
N GLY A 168 4.09 14.46 -1.40
CA GLY A 168 3.08 15.51 -1.62
C GLY A 168 3.30 16.33 -2.91
N GLY A 169 4.33 16.00 -3.71
CA GLY A 169 4.50 16.54 -5.06
C GLY A 169 3.46 16.00 -6.05
N LYS A 170 3.41 16.61 -7.24
CA LYS A 170 2.48 16.23 -8.32
C LYS A 170 2.84 14.90 -9.02
N GLY A 171 4.01 14.32 -8.71
CA GLY A 171 4.58 13.20 -9.44
C GLY A 171 5.05 13.57 -10.85
N VAL A 172 5.80 12.66 -11.46
CA VAL A 172 6.31 12.77 -12.84
C VAL A 172 5.55 11.79 -13.73
N LYS A 173 5.20 12.22 -14.94
CA LYS A 173 4.56 11.34 -15.92
C LYS A 173 5.58 10.28 -16.38
N ARG A 174 5.28 9.01 -16.15
CA ARG A 174 6.18 7.88 -16.48
C ARG A 174 5.53 6.84 -17.39
N TYR A 175 4.21 6.86 -17.44
CA TYR A 175 3.42 6.08 -18.37
C TYR A 175 2.51 7.01 -19.18
N GLN A 176 2.52 6.84 -20.49
CA GLN A 176 1.58 7.53 -21.36
C GLN A 176 0.37 6.61 -21.56
N LEU A 177 -0.75 6.99 -20.96
CA LEU A 177 -2.01 6.31 -21.16
C LEU A 177 -2.38 6.36 -22.64
N GLN A 178 -2.41 5.21 -23.28
CA GLN A 178 -2.92 5.06 -24.63
C GLN A 178 -4.44 4.88 -24.56
N LYS A 179 -5.16 5.61 -25.40
CA LYS A 179 -6.61 5.39 -25.58
C LYS A 179 -6.80 4.12 -26.40
N LYS A 180 -7.74 3.27 -25.99
CA LYS A 180 -8.23 2.19 -26.84
C LYS A 180 -8.85 2.83 -28.08
N GLN A 181 -8.32 2.55 -29.27
CA GLN A 181 -9.05 2.83 -30.50
C GLN A 181 -10.17 1.80 -30.57
N VAL A 182 -11.41 2.26 -30.41
CA VAL A 182 -12.59 1.44 -30.68
C VAL A 182 -12.77 1.54 -32.20
N ASN A 183 -12.49 0.44 -32.90
CA ASN A 183 -12.97 0.25 -34.27
C ASN A 183 -14.44 -0.18 -34.23
#